data_AF-G3NFL3-F1
#
_entry.id   AF-G3NFL3-F1
#
_cell.length_a   1.000
_cell.length_b   1.000
_cell.length_c   1.000
_cell.angle_alpha   90.00
_cell.angle_beta   90.00
_cell.angle_gamma   90.00
#
_symmetry.space_group_name_H-M   'P 1'
#
loop_
_entity.id
_entity.type
_entity.pdbx_description
1 polymer ?
#
loop_
_entity_poly.entity_id
_entity_poly.type
_entity_poly.pdbx_seq_one_letter_code
_entity_poly.pdbx_strand_id
1 'polypeptide(L)'
;MVPGSDVAVDFSDPRLDSQHTLLAAAVLHQGLATVAPPTTAQTTAAPHKDPGRPEKGNYVVASSNGTACLLASMGLQLNVTFNSQNKTVQEVLNLRPNVTKASGSCESDRASLLLSSEAEKINLTFIFTLNATSKKYHLSEVSLSADLPDMKERFSATNRSLDSLRGTFGFSYMCHEEQTLTVAQNFSINTFQPQVQPFGLSGDQFGAAEECQLDEDNVLIPIVVGAALAGLVLIVLLAYLIGRKRSHAGYQTI
;
A
#
# COMPACT_ATOMS: atom_id res chain seq x y z
N MET A 1 -25.74 21.02 76.33
CA MET A 1 -24.59 20.20 76.78
C MET A 1 -23.40 20.52 75.88
N VAL A 2 -22.20 19.99 76.17
CA VAL A 2 -20.90 20.34 75.53
C VAL A 2 -20.84 19.87 74.04
N PRO A 3 -20.01 20.47 73.15
CA PRO A 3 -20.11 20.31 71.68
C PRO A 3 -19.00 19.48 71.01
N GLY A 4 -19.10 19.31 69.68
CA GLY A 4 -18.06 18.86 68.72
C GLY A 4 -18.70 18.66 67.31
N SER A 5 -18.12 18.94 66.13
CA SER A 5 -16.71 18.87 65.61
C SER A 5 -16.19 17.45 65.41
N ASP A 6 -15.62 17.03 64.26
CA ASP A 6 -15.39 17.66 62.93
C ASP A 6 -15.69 16.58 61.81
N VAL A 7 -15.32 16.59 60.52
CA VAL A 7 -14.33 17.33 59.68
C VAL A 7 -14.74 17.29 58.17
N ALA A 8 -13.93 17.87 57.26
CA ALA A 8 -14.24 18.11 55.84
C ALA A 8 -13.46 17.24 54.83
N VAL A 9 -13.83 17.34 53.54
CA VAL A 9 -12.95 17.16 52.36
C VAL A 9 -13.28 18.27 51.34
N ASP A 10 -12.24 18.85 50.72
CA ASP A 10 -12.32 19.91 49.69
C ASP A 10 -12.05 19.36 48.28
N PHE A 11 -12.71 19.93 47.26
CA PHE A 11 -12.37 19.80 45.83
C PHE A 11 -12.94 21.01 45.05
N SER A 12 -12.06 21.85 44.48
CA SER A 12 -12.45 23.07 43.75
C SER A 12 -11.60 23.34 42.48
N ASP A 13 -12.28 23.69 41.36
CA ASP A 13 -11.72 24.21 40.08
C ASP A 13 -10.83 23.20 39.28
N PRO A 14 -10.60 23.32 37.94
CA PRO A 14 -10.59 24.53 37.11
C PRO A 14 -11.61 24.65 35.96
N ARG A 15 -12.34 25.78 35.95
CA ARG A 15 -12.52 26.75 34.83
C ARG A 15 -12.87 26.26 33.41
N LEU A 16 -13.94 26.87 32.86
CA LEU A 16 -13.87 27.55 31.54
C LEU A 16 -14.90 28.70 31.48
N ASP A 17 -14.56 29.83 30.88
CA ASP A 17 -15.43 31.02 30.80
C ASP A 17 -15.29 31.79 29.45
N SER A 18 -16.29 32.64 29.18
CA SER A 18 -16.28 33.81 28.29
C SER A 18 -16.27 33.60 26.77
N GLN A 19 -17.47 33.67 26.18
CA GLN A 19 -17.93 34.83 25.38
C GLN A 19 -19.46 34.73 25.18
N HIS A 20 -20.26 35.61 25.79
CA HIS A 20 -20.65 36.98 25.37
C HIS A 20 -21.78 37.05 24.33
N THR A 21 -22.81 37.81 24.70
CA THR A 21 -24.19 37.78 24.19
C THR A 21 -24.42 38.64 22.93
N LEU A 22 -25.37 38.24 22.08
CA LEU A 22 -26.13 39.17 21.22
C LEU A 22 -27.61 38.76 21.12
N LEU A 23 -28.47 39.71 20.75
CA LEU A 23 -29.92 39.66 20.97
C LEU A 23 -30.71 39.00 19.82
N ALA A 24 -31.85 38.39 20.15
CA ALA A 24 -32.89 38.00 19.20
C ALA A 24 -34.29 38.36 19.76
N ALA A 25 -35.14 38.96 18.93
CA ALA A 25 -36.53 39.28 19.28
C ALA A 25 -37.47 38.18 18.77
N ALA A 26 -38.44 37.77 19.59
CA ALA A 26 -39.39 36.73 19.25
C ALA A 26 -40.67 37.31 18.60
N VAL A 27 -41.05 36.79 17.43
CA VAL A 27 -42.36 37.01 16.81
C VAL A 27 -42.95 35.66 16.45
N LEU A 28 -44.14 35.35 16.98
CA LEU A 28 -44.87 34.12 16.71
C LEU A 28 -45.51 34.18 15.32
N HIS A 29 -45.33 33.13 14.52
CA HIS A 29 -46.23 32.73 13.42
C HIS A 29 -46.33 31.20 13.40
N GLN A 30 -47.55 30.67 13.36
CA GLN A 30 -47.82 29.25 13.21
C GLN A 30 -48.03 28.93 11.72
N GLY A 31 -47.40 27.86 11.23
CA GLY A 31 -47.54 27.38 9.85
C GLY A 31 -47.67 25.85 9.84
N LEU A 32 -48.47 25.31 8.91
CA LEU A 32 -48.81 23.89 8.90
C LEU A 32 -47.60 23.03 8.48
N ALA A 33 -47.41 21.90 9.16
CA ALA A 33 -46.47 20.87 8.74
C ALA A 33 -47.03 20.09 7.54
N THR A 34 -46.40 20.22 6.38
CA THR A 34 -46.71 19.43 5.18
C THR A 34 -46.03 18.07 5.26
N VAL A 35 -46.80 16.99 5.19
CA VAL A 35 -46.26 15.62 5.20
C VAL A 35 -45.63 15.30 3.85
N ALA A 36 -44.32 15.00 3.85
CA ALA A 36 -43.61 14.53 2.66
C ALA A 36 -43.92 13.05 2.36
N PRO A 37 -43.93 12.61 1.09
CA PRO A 37 -44.11 11.21 0.74
C PRO A 37 -43.01 10.30 1.31
N PRO A 38 -43.29 9.04 1.67
CA PRO A 38 -42.30 8.12 2.20
C PRO A 38 -41.21 7.82 1.16
N THR A 39 -39.95 8.08 1.51
CA THR A 39 -38.81 7.73 0.67
C THR A 39 -38.64 6.21 0.63
N THR A 40 -38.68 5.62 -0.57
CA THR A 40 -38.44 4.18 -0.75
C THR A 40 -37.05 3.81 -0.24
N ALA A 41 -36.97 2.87 0.70
CA ALA A 41 -35.68 2.39 1.21
C ALA A 41 -34.86 1.78 0.07
N GLN A 42 -33.69 2.35 -0.21
CA GLN A 42 -32.74 1.72 -1.12
C GLN A 42 -32.17 0.47 -0.45
N THR A 43 -32.38 -0.69 -1.07
CA THR A 43 -31.75 -1.95 -0.64
C THR A 43 -30.23 -1.81 -0.71
N THR A 44 -29.58 -1.62 0.44
CA THR A 44 -28.12 -1.61 0.53
C THR A 44 -27.59 -2.96 0.06
N ALA A 45 -26.73 -2.94 -0.96
CA ALA A 45 -26.02 -4.16 -1.38
C ALA A 45 -25.20 -4.71 -0.21
N ALA A 46 -25.05 -6.03 -0.13
CA ALA A 46 -24.28 -6.66 0.94
C ALA A 46 -22.83 -6.11 0.93
N PRO A 47 -22.21 -5.88 2.10
CA PRO A 47 -20.83 -5.37 2.15
C PRO A 47 -19.89 -6.31 1.39
N HIS A 48 -19.12 -5.76 0.45
CA HIS A 48 -17.99 -6.49 -0.11
C HIS A 48 -17.04 -6.83 1.05
N LYS A 49 -16.89 -8.12 1.31
CA LYS A 49 -15.97 -8.61 2.32
C LYS A 49 -14.57 -8.38 1.81
N ASP A 50 -13.83 -7.46 2.44
CA ASP A 50 -12.42 -7.24 2.17
C ASP A 50 -11.69 -8.59 2.18
N PRO A 51 -11.00 -8.99 1.08
CA PRO A 51 -10.29 -10.26 1.02
C PRO A 51 -9.12 -10.33 2.01
N GLY A 52 -8.67 -9.18 2.54
CA GLY A 52 -7.58 -9.06 3.49
C GLY A 52 -6.20 -9.26 2.84
N ARG A 53 -5.15 -9.17 3.65
CA ARG A 53 -3.76 -9.39 3.19
C ARG A 53 -3.56 -10.88 2.79
N PRO A 54 -3.02 -11.19 1.60
CA PRO A 54 -2.73 -12.57 1.20
C PRO A 54 -1.63 -13.20 2.07
N GLU A 55 -1.69 -14.53 2.18
CA GLU A 55 -0.64 -15.35 2.80
C GLU A 55 0.66 -15.28 1.97
N LYS A 56 1.82 -15.20 2.64
CA LYS A 56 3.12 -15.16 1.95
C LYS A 56 3.52 -16.56 1.50
N GLY A 57 3.51 -16.80 0.20
CA GLY A 57 3.98 -18.06 -0.39
C GLY A 57 5.48 -18.05 -0.63
N ASN A 58 6.11 -19.22 -0.48
CA ASN A 58 7.50 -19.48 -0.85
C ASN A 58 7.52 -20.43 -2.05
N TYR A 59 8.13 -20.00 -3.14
CA TYR A 59 8.11 -20.65 -4.44
C TYR A 59 9.54 -20.87 -4.93
N VAL A 60 9.79 -22.08 -5.45
CA VAL A 60 11.11 -22.49 -5.94
C VAL A 60 10.94 -23.08 -7.35
N VAL A 61 11.79 -22.67 -8.28
CA VAL A 61 11.95 -23.33 -9.58
C VAL A 61 13.33 -23.98 -9.59
N ALA A 62 13.36 -25.29 -9.83
CA ALA A 62 14.60 -26.05 -9.99
C ALA A 62 14.98 -26.13 -11.48
N SER A 63 16.28 -26.13 -11.75
CA SER A 63 16.83 -26.50 -13.06
C SER A 63 16.68 -28.01 -13.30
N SER A 64 16.93 -28.48 -14.53
CA SER A 64 16.91 -29.91 -14.89
C SER A 64 17.85 -30.78 -14.04
N ASN A 65 18.89 -30.18 -13.46
CA ASN A 65 19.85 -30.82 -12.55
C ASN A 65 19.39 -30.83 -11.07
N GLY A 66 18.17 -30.38 -10.77
CA GLY A 66 17.57 -30.39 -9.42
C GLY A 66 17.93 -29.20 -8.52
N THR A 67 18.98 -28.45 -8.82
CA THR A 67 19.37 -27.22 -8.08
C THR A 67 18.36 -26.09 -8.28
N ALA A 68 18.04 -25.32 -7.23
CA ALA A 68 17.24 -24.10 -7.37
C ALA A 68 17.87 -23.12 -8.37
N CYS A 69 17.04 -22.53 -9.23
CA CYS A 69 17.46 -21.55 -10.24
C CYS A 69 16.66 -20.23 -10.16
N LEU A 70 15.43 -20.26 -9.65
CA LEU A 70 14.67 -19.08 -9.23
C LEU A 70 14.05 -19.31 -7.84
N LEU A 71 14.17 -18.31 -6.96
CA LEU A 71 13.45 -18.23 -5.68
C LEU A 71 12.50 -17.04 -5.68
N ALA A 72 11.32 -17.21 -5.07
CA ALA A 72 10.36 -16.14 -4.83
C ALA A 72 9.63 -16.33 -3.50
N SER A 73 9.51 -15.27 -2.70
CA SER A 73 8.78 -15.24 -1.43
C SER A 73 7.86 -14.02 -1.44
N MET A 74 6.55 -14.21 -1.62
CA MET A 74 5.60 -13.10 -1.79
C MET A 74 4.15 -13.50 -1.45
N GLY A 75 3.39 -12.56 -0.88
CA GLY A 75 1.93 -12.62 -0.89
C GLY A 75 1.38 -12.01 -2.19
N LEU A 76 0.33 -12.60 -2.74
CA LEU A 76 -0.22 -12.23 -4.05
C LEU A 76 -1.74 -12.04 -4.00
N GLN A 77 -2.21 -10.86 -4.41
CA GLN A 77 -3.62 -10.54 -4.58
C GLN A 77 -3.87 -10.11 -6.03
N LEU A 78 -4.77 -10.81 -6.72
CA LEU A 78 -5.16 -10.54 -8.10
C LEU A 78 -6.39 -9.63 -8.09
N ASN A 79 -6.31 -8.48 -8.76
CA ASN A 79 -7.43 -7.56 -8.94
C ASN A 79 -7.84 -7.61 -10.42
N VAL A 80 -8.98 -8.24 -10.69
CA VAL A 80 -9.47 -8.52 -12.05
C VAL A 80 -10.79 -7.81 -12.28
N THR A 81 -10.89 -7.09 -13.40
CA THR A 81 -12.11 -6.42 -13.84
C THR A 81 -12.64 -7.09 -15.11
N PHE A 82 -13.91 -7.47 -15.13
CA PHE A 82 -14.54 -8.12 -16.28
C PHE A 82 -16.02 -7.74 -16.40
N ASN A 83 -16.65 -8.09 -17.52
CA ASN A 83 -18.07 -7.79 -17.75
C ASN A 83 -18.92 -9.07 -17.59
N SER A 84 -19.77 -9.10 -16.57
CA SER A 84 -20.78 -10.14 -16.31
C SER A 84 -22.16 -9.55 -16.56
N GLN A 85 -22.97 -10.21 -17.40
CA GLN A 85 -24.40 -9.87 -17.59
C GLN A 85 -24.66 -8.36 -17.86
N ASN A 86 -23.85 -7.75 -18.73
CA ASN A 86 -23.85 -6.31 -19.08
C ASN A 86 -23.53 -5.35 -17.92
N LYS A 87 -22.87 -5.83 -16.85
CA LYS A 87 -22.32 -5.03 -15.76
C LYS A 87 -20.82 -5.27 -15.65
N THR A 88 -20.05 -4.24 -15.35
CA THR A 88 -18.65 -4.39 -14.97
C THR A 88 -18.57 -4.86 -13.52
N VAL A 89 -17.86 -5.96 -13.30
CA VAL A 89 -17.59 -6.59 -12.01
C VAL A 89 -16.10 -6.50 -11.75
N GLN A 90 -15.73 -6.15 -10.52
CA GLN A 90 -14.37 -6.20 -10.02
C GLN A 90 -14.28 -7.32 -8.97
N GLU A 91 -13.38 -8.27 -9.19
CA GLU A 91 -13.13 -9.41 -8.33
C GLU A 91 -11.69 -9.32 -7.81
N VAL A 92 -11.52 -9.50 -6.50
CA VAL A 92 -10.22 -9.40 -5.83
C VAL A 92 -9.95 -10.71 -5.09
N LEU A 93 -8.90 -11.42 -5.50
CA LEU A 93 -8.63 -12.79 -5.10
C LEU A 93 -7.19 -12.95 -4.57
N ASN A 94 -7.08 -13.35 -3.32
CA ASN A 94 -5.80 -13.76 -2.72
C ASN A 94 -5.42 -15.16 -3.23
N LEU A 95 -4.26 -15.27 -3.89
CA LEU A 95 -3.69 -16.55 -4.31
C LEU A 95 -3.20 -17.31 -3.07
N ARG A 96 -3.67 -18.53 -2.85
CA ARG A 96 -3.33 -19.31 -1.65
C ARG A 96 -2.11 -20.22 -1.89
N PRO A 97 -0.99 -20.03 -1.16
CA PRO A 97 0.22 -20.83 -1.35
C PRO A 97 0.01 -22.33 -1.16
N ASN A 98 -0.85 -22.73 -0.20
CA ASN A 98 -1.08 -24.13 0.15
C ASN A 98 -1.76 -24.98 -0.94
N VAL A 99 -2.37 -24.36 -1.96
CA VAL A 99 -2.97 -25.03 -3.13
C VAL A 99 -2.27 -24.66 -4.44
N THR A 100 -1.27 -23.77 -4.39
CA THR A 100 -0.55 -23.26 -5.56
C THR A 100 0.79 -23.98 -5.72
N LYS A 101 1.02 -24.58 -6.90
CA LYS A 101 2.28 -25.23 -7.28
C LYS A 101 3.13 -24.29 -8.12
N ALA A 102 4.38 -24.11 -7.69
CA ALA A 102 5.41 -23.44 -8.49
C ALA A 102 6.01 -24.40 -9.53
N SER A 103 6.34 -23.86 -10.70
CA SER A 103 7.02 -24.53 -11.81
C SER A 103 7.68 -23.48 -12.71
N GLY A 104 8.49 -23.89 -13.69
CA GLY A 104 9.14 -22.97 -14.61
C GLY A 104 10.42 -23.51 -15.22
N SER A 105 11.26 -22.59 -15.69
CA SER A 105 12.56 -22.82 -16.32
C SER A 105 13.51 -21.66 -16.04
N CYS A 106 14.82 -21.91 -16.05
CA CYS A 106 15.83 -20.86 -16.04
C CYS A 106 16.87 -21.12 -17.13
N GLU A 107 16.99 -20.17 -18.05
CA GLU A 107 17.95 -20.10 -19.15
C GLU A 107 19.04 -19.07 -18.80
N SER A 108 19.95 -18.78 -19.74
CA SER A 108 21.07 -17.84 -19.53
C SER A 108 20.64 -16.40 -19.19
N ASP A 109 19.52 -15.98 -19.76
CA ASP A 109 19.05 -14.59 -19.79
C ASP A 109 17.53 -14.47 -19.57
N ARG A 110 16.80 -15.59 -19.47
CA ARG A 110 15.36 -15.65 -19.20
C ARG A 110 15.07 -16.64 -18.07
N ALA A 111 14.20 -16.28 -17.13
CA ALA A 111 13.72 -17.19 -16.10
C ALA A 111 12.20 -17.05 -15.95
N SER A 112 11.51 -18.19 -15.83
CA SER A 112 10.06 -18.26 -15.71
C SER A 112 9.64 -18.83 -14.36
N LEU A 113 8.59 -18.24 -13.78
CA LEU A 113 7.86 -18.75 -12.62
C LEU A 113 6.38 -18.85 -12.98
N LEU A 114 5.90 -20.07 -13.18
CA LEU A 114 4.49 -20.41 -13.31
C LEU A 114 3.94 -20.88 -11.96
N LEU A 115 3.03 -20.08 -11.41
CA LEU A 115 2.19 -20.43 -10.26
C LEU A 115 0.87 -21.00 -10.77
N SER A 116 0.61 -22.26 -10.45
CA SER A 116 -0.55 -23.03 -10.91
C SER A 116 -1.39 -23.54 -9.74
N SER A 117 -2.66 -23.14 -9.69
CA SER A 117 -3.62 -23.52 -8.64
C SER A 117 -4.81 -24.21 -9.31
N GLU A 118 -4.84 -25.55 -9.28
CA GLU A 118 -5.95 -26.34 -9.84
C GLU A 118 -7.27 -26.10 -9.08
N ALA A 119 -7.18 -25.88 -7.77
CA ALA A 119 -8.33 -25.66 -6.89
C ALA A 119 -9.03 -24.31 -7.15
N GLU A 120 -8.28 -23.32 -7.62
CA GLU A 120 -8.77 -21.98 -8.00
C GLU A 120 -8.79 -21.80 -9.53
N LYS A 121 -8.38 -22.85 -10.27
CA LYS A 121 -8.18 -22.88 -11.72
C LYS A 121 -7.37 -21.69 -12.26
N ILE A 122 -6.28 -21.32 -11.61
CA ILE A 122 -5.43 -20.17 -11.98
C ILE A 122 -4.06 -20.64 -12.47
N ASN A 123 -3.60 -20.04 -13.57
CA ASN A 123 -2.22 -20.09 -14.03
C ASN A 123 -1.71 -18.65 -14.15
N LEU A 124 -0.73 -18.30 -13.33
CA LEU A 124 -0.09 -16.99 -13.27
C LEU A 124 1.41 -17.15 -13.55
N THR A 125 1.88 -16.57 -14.64
CA THR A 125 3.29 -16.67 -15.08
C THR A 125 3.99 -15.32 -14.94
N PHE A 126 5.16 -15.33 -14.32
CA PHE A 126 6.12 -14.23 -14.28
C PHE A 126 7.35 -14.61 -15.11
N ILE A 127 7.82 -13.73 -16.00
CA ILE A 127 9.05 -13.92 -16.78
C ILE A 127 10.04 -12.80 -16.50
N PHE A 128 11.18 -13.15 -15.93
CA PHE A 128 12.30 -12.25 -15.70
C PHE A 128 13.29 -12.32 -16.86
N THR A 129 13.79 -11.15 -17.29
CA THR A 129 14.83 -11.04 -18.33
C THR A 129 16.08 -10.38 -17.74
N LEU A 130 17.25 -10.98 -17.96
CA LEU A 130 18.57 -10.49 -17.53
C LEU A 130 19.32 -9.85 -18.69
N ASN A 131 19.74 -8.60 -18.54
CA ASN A 131 20.70 -7.99 -19.44
C ASN A 131 22.10 -8.54 -19.13
N ALA A 132 22.62 -9.41 -20.00
CA ALA A 132 23.90 -10.09 -19.81
C ALA A 132 25.12 -9.13 -19.73
N THR A 133 24.99 -7.89 -20.24
CA THR A 133 26.06 -6.87 -20.22
C THR A 133 26.04 -6.06 -18.94
N SER A 134 24.89 -5.51 -18.53
CA SER A 134 24.77 -4.70 -17.31
C SER A 134 24.60 -5.52 -16.03
N LYS A 135 24.37 -6.83 -16.16
CA LYS A 135 24.05 -7.77 -15.06
C LYS A 135 22.80 -7.41 -14.27
N LYS A 136 21.92 -6.53 -14.79
CA LYS A 136 20.62 -6.20 -14.20
C LYS A 136 19.50 -7.03 -14.82
N TYR A 137 18.62 -7.57 -13.98
CA TYR A 137 17.37 -8.22 -14.39
C TYR A 137 16.15 -7.35 -14.04
N HIS A 138 15.01 -7.68 -14.66
CA HIS A 138 13.70 -7.10 -14.38
C HIS A 138 12.61 -8.13 -14.67
N LEU A 139 11.44 -7.98 -14.04
CA LEU A 139 10.20 -8.62 -14.45
C LEU A 139 9.75 -7.99 -15.77
N SER A 140 9.79 -8.79 -16.84
CA SER A 140 9.61 -8.35 -18.23
C SER A 140 8.24 -8.71 -18.81
N GLU A 141 7.70 -9.88 -18.44
CA GLU A 141 6.38 -10.35 -18.86
C GLU A 141 5.62 -10.93 -17.67
N VAL A 142 4.30 -10.65 -17.63
CA VAL A 142 3.34 -11.32 -16.75
C VAL A 142 2.15 -11.75 -17.59
N SER A 143 1.68 -12.98 -17.37
CA SER A 143 0.42 -13.48 -17.93
C SER A 143 -0.43 -14.14 -16.85
N LEU A 144 -1.73 -13.83 -16.84
CA LEU A 144 -2.74 -14.53 -16.05
C LEU A 144 -3.70 -15.25 -16.98
N SER A 145 -4.06 -16.48 -16.63
CA SER A 145 -5.19 -17.20 -17.19
C SER A 145 -6.00 -17.82 -16.05
N ALA A 146 -7.30 -17.55 -15.96
CA ALA A 146 -8.15 -17.91 -14.81
C ALA A 146 -9.61 -18.22 -15.22
N ASP A 147 -10.24 -19.22 -14.61
CA ASP A 147 -11.70 -19.40 -14.71
C ASP A 147 -12.36 -18.57 -13.60
N LEU A 148 -13.08 -17.51 -13.96
CA LEU A 148 -13.80 -16.67 -12.98
C LEU A 148 -15.27 -17.14 -12.87
N PRO A 149 -15.90 -17.08 -11.68
CA PRO A 149 -17.21 -17.72 -11.44
C PRO A 149 -18.33 -17.26 -12.39
N ASP A 150 -18.29 -15.98 -12.78
CA ASP A 150 -19.28 -15.31 -13.62
C ASP A 150 -18.89 -15.25 -15.12
N MET A 151 -17.76 -15.84 -15.51
CA MET A 151 -17.32 -15.89 -16.92
C MET A 151 -17.49 -17.28 -17.53
N LYS A 152 -18.12 -17.34 -18.70
CA LYS A 152 -18.25 -18.58 -19.50
C LYS A 152 -16.94 -18.98 -20.19
N GLU A 153 -16.09 -18.00 -20.50
CA GLU A 153 -14.79 -18.19 -21.14
C GLU A 153 -13.68 -17.84 -20.15
N ARG A 154 -12.54 -18.51 -20.28
CA ARG A 154 -11.41 -18.33 -19.36
C ARG A 154 -10.82 -16.94 -19.51
N PHE A 155 -10.75 -16.18 -18.41
CA PHE A 155 -10.10 -14.88 -18.37
C PHE A 155 -8.63 -15.01 -18.80
N SER A 156 -8.14 -14.03 -19.56
CA SER A 156 -6.76 -13.96 -20.00
C SER A 156 -6.28 -12.51 -20.05
N ALA A 157 -5.12 -12.25 -19.48
CA ALA A 157 -4.43 -10.96 -19.57
C ALA A 157 -2.91 -11.21 -19.68
N THR A 158 -2.20 -10.39 -20.45
CA THR A 158 -0.75 -10.52 -20.64
C THR A 158 -0.11 -9.17 -20.95
N ASN A 159 1.06 -8.91 -20.38
CA ASN A 159 1.92 -7.78 -20.70
C ASN A 159 3.35 -8.28 -20.92
N ARG A 160 4.06 -7.74 -21.92
CA ARG A 160 5.42 -8.13 -22.33
C ARG A 160 6.44 -6.98 -22.31
N SER A 161 6.03 -5.85 -21.73
CA SER A 161 6.81 -4.62 -21.64
C SER A 161 6.80 -4.09 -20.21
N LEU A 162 6.78 -4.99 -19.23
CA LEU A 162 6.95 -4.63 -17.82
C LEU A 162 8.43 -4.35 -17.54
N ASP A 163 8.71 -3.52 -16.55
CA ASP A 163 10.06 -3.16 -16.15
C ASP A 163 10.11 -2.86 -14.64
N SER A 164 9.67 -3.87 -13.88
CA SER A 164 9.44 -3.88 -12.42
C SER A 164 10.29 -4.96 -11.75
N LEU A 165 10.28 -5.05 -10.41
CA LEU A 165 11.06 -6.05 -9.63
C LEU A 165 12.52 -6.17 -10.11
N ARG A 166 13.19 -5.01 -10.27
CA ARG A 166 14.53 -4.91 -10.86
C ARG A 166 15.60 -5.33 -9.86
N GLY A 167 16.63 -6.05 -10.28
CA GLY A 167 17.76 -6.39 -9.40
C GLY A 167 19.05 -6.74 -10.13
N THR A 168 20.14 -6.96 -9.39
CA THR A 168 21.44 -7.41 -9.88
C THR A 168 21.55 -8.93 -9.86
N PHE A 169 22.15 -9.54 -10.89
CA PHE A 169 22.54 -10.95 -10.88
C PHE A 169 23.26 -11.35 -9.59
N GLY A 170 22.75 -12.37 -8.89
CA GLY A 170 23.29 -12.81 -7.59
C GLY A 170 22.66 -12.15 -6.36
N PHE A 171 21.88 -11.09 -6.54
CA PHE A 171 21.13 -10.39 -5.49
C PHE A 171 19.62 -10.68 -5.62
N SER A 172 18.91 -10.68 -4.50
CA SER A 172 17.45 -10.73 -4.49
C SER A 172 16.87 -9.32 -4.49
N TYR A 173 15.93 -9.02 -5.36
CA TYR A 173 15.05 -7.88 -5.15
C TYR A 173 14.21 -8.09 -3.89
N MET A 174 14.03 -7.06 -3.07
CA MET A 174 13.15 -7.06 -1.90
C MET A 174 12.32 -5.77 -1.86
N CYS A 175 11.12 -5.84 -1.29
CA CYS A 175 10.36 -4.67 -0.88
C CYS A 175 9.57 -5.00 0.39
N HIS A 176 9.46 -4.07 1.33
CA HIS A 176 8.63 -4.22 2.54
C HIS A 176 7.20 -3.75 2.30
N GLU A 177 7.05 -2.64 1.56
CA GLU A 177 5.76 -2.07 1.18
C GLU A 177 4.95 -2.95 0.20
N GLU A 178 3.66 -2.62 0.06
CA GLU A 178 2.78 -3.19 -0.95
C GLU A 178 3.03 -2.55 -2.32
N GLN A 179 3.12 -3.36 -3.38
CA GLN A 179 3.28 -2.87 -4.76
C GLN A 179 2.23 -3.42 -5.71
N THR A 180 1.54 -2.52 -6.42
CA THR A 180 0.64 -2.87 -7.53
C THR A 180 1.40 -2.96 -8.85
N LEU A 181 1.46 -4.17 -9.41
CA LEU A 181 1.90 -4.43 -10.78
C LEU A 181 0.69 -4.32 -11.72
N THR A 182 0.58 -3.20 -12.45
CA THR A 182 -0.45 -3.02 -13.49
C THR A 182 -0.09 -3.81 -14.73
N VAL A 183 -0.77 -4.94 -14.96
CA VAL A 183 -0.51 -5.81 -16.11
C VAL A 183 -1.31 -5.33 -17.32
N ALA A 184 -2.62 -5.17 -17.17
CA ALA A 184 -3.53 -4.67 -18.20
C ALA A 184 -4.54 -3.68 -17.61
N GLN A 185 -5.28 -2.96 -18.47
CA GLN A 185 -6.33 -2.02 -18.03
C GLN A 185 -7.38 -2.68 -17.11
N ASN A 186 -7.56 -4.00 -17.24
CA ASN A 186 -8.54 -4.79 -16.51
C ASN A 186 -7.90 -5.83 -15.57
N PHE A 187 -6.59 -5.77 -15.33
CA PHE A 187 -5.88 -6.70 -14.44
C PHE A 187 -4.64 -6.07 -13.80
N SER A 188 -4.59 -6.04 -12.47
CA SER A 188 -3.39 -5.74 -11.70
C SER A 188 -3.14 -6.79 -10.61
N ILE A 189 -1.91 -6.83 -10.11
CA ILE A 189 -1.48 -7.72 -9.03
C ILE A 189 -0.93 -6.86 -7.89
N ASN A 190 -1.54 -6.92 -6.71
CA ASN A 190 -0.94 -6.37 -5.51
C ASN A 190 -0.02 -7.43 -4.89
N THR A 191 1.24 -7.06 -4.70
CA THR A 191 2.31 -7.92 -4.18
C THR A 191 2.71 -7.47 -2.79
N PHE A 192 2.86 -8.41 -1.87
CA PHE A 192 3.04 -8.13 -0.44
C PHE A 192 4.35 -8.72 0.08
N GLN A 193 5.23 -7.85 0.58
CA GLN A 193 6.60 -8.18 0.99
C GLN A 193 7.38 -9.02 -0.05
N PRO A 194 7.36 -8.65 -1.36
CA PRO A 194 7.97 -9.47 -2.39
C PRO A 194 9.49 -9.54 -2.22
N GLN A 195 10.03 -10.76 -2.17
CA GLN A 195 11.45 -11.03 -2.35
C GLN A 195 11.63 -12.02 -3.50
N VAL A 196 12.44 -11.68 -4.51
CA VAL A 196 12.66 -12.54 -5.70
C VAL A 196 14.12 -12.57 -6.11
N GLN A 197 14.58 -13.74 -6.55
CA GLN A 197 15.89 -13.89 -7.18
C GLN A 197 15.80 -14.89 -8.36
N PRO A 198 15.69 -14.38 -9.60
CA PRO A 198 15.58 -15.21 -10.81
C PRO A 198 16.91 -15.67 -11.42
N PHE A 199 18.06 -15.12 -10.97
CA PHE A 199 19.38 -15.44 -11.51
C PHE A 199 20.49 -15.40 -10.46
N GLY A 200 21.53 -16.20 -10.65
CA GLY A 200 22.76 -16.16 -9.85
C GLY A 200 22.63 -16.71 -8.42
N LEU A 201 21.67 -17.60 -8.17
CA LEU A 201 21.55 -18.30 -6.88
C LEU A 201 22.81 -19.09 -6.53
N SER A 202 23.09 -19.19 -5.23
CA SER A 202 24.23 -19.95 -4.67
C SER A 202 23.70 -20.98 -3.68
N GLY A 203 23.24 -22.11 -4.20
CA GLY A 203 22.41 -23.05 -3.46
C GLY A 203 20.97 -22.54 -3.31
N ASP A 204 20.25 -23.06 -2.32
CA ASP A 204 18.79 -22.91 -2.21
C ASP A 204 18.36 -21.74 -1.31
N GLN A 205 19.15 -20.66 -1.27
CA GLN A 205 18.89 -19.45 -0.47
C GLN A 205 19.02 -18.17 -1.31
N PHE A 206 18.32 -17.12 -0.91
CA PHE A 206 18.50 -15.77 -1.44
C PHE A 206 19.91 -15.25 -1.15
N GLY A 207 20.47 -14.48 -2.08
CA GLY A 207 21.64 -13.64 -1.86
C GLY A 207 21.31 -12.38 -1.06
N ALA A 208 22.21 -11.40 -1.09
CA ALA A 208 21.95 -10.10 -0.47
C ALA A 208 20.76 -9.38 -1.14
N ALA A 209 20.00 -8.62 -0.37
CA ALA A 209 18.84 -7.89 -0.85
C ALA A 209 19.23 -6.54 -1.51
N GLU A 210 18.62 -6.23 -2.64
CA GLU A 210 18.46 -4.86 -3.15
C GLU A 210 17.02 -4.44 -2.85
N GLU A 211 16.84 -3.45 -1.97
CA GLU A 211 15.53 -2.95 -1.53
C GLU A 211 14.85 -2.07 -2.61
N CYS A 212 13.53 -1.89 -2.48
CA CYS A 212 12.75 -1.15 -3.45
C CYS A 212 12.81 0.37 -3.18
N GLN A 213 12.63 1.17 -4.24
CA GLN A 213 12.61 2.63 -4.11
C GLN A 213 11.51 3.16 -3.19
N LEU A 214 10.41 2.42 -3.00
CA LEU A 214 9.34 2.79 -2.05
C LEU A 214 9.83 2.73 -0.59
N ASP A 215 10.63 1.72 -0.24
CA ASP A 215 11.22 1.60 1.10
C ASP A 215 12.25 2.74 1.32
N GLU A 216 13.04 3.08 0.29
CA GLU A 216 13.99 4.21 0.31
C GLU A 216 13.28 5.57 0.45
N ASP A 217 12.26 5.85 -0.37
CA ASP A 217 11.47 7.09 -0.34
C ASP A 217 10.78 7.30 1.02
N ASN A 218 10.23 6.24 1.62
CA ASN A 218 9.58 6.28 2.93
C ASN A 218 10.53 6.72 4.06
N VAL A 219 11.84 6.44 3.93
CA VAL A 219 12.87 6.90 4.89
C VAL A 219 13.42 8.27 4.49
N LEU A 220 13.66 8.51 3.21
CA LEU A 220 14.34 9.70 2.70
C LEU A 220 13.47 10.96 2.75
N ILE A 221 12.21 10.87 2.33
CA ILE A 221 11.31 12.03 2.24
C ILE A 221 11.10 12.72 3.61
N PRO A 222 10.82 12.02 4.72
CA PRO A 222 10.71 12.64 6.04
C PRO A 222 12.00 13.34 6.50
N ILE A 223 13.17 12.77 6.19
CA ILE A 223 14.47 13.36 6.56
C ILE A 223 14.70 14.68 5.82
N VAL A 224 14.44 14.72 4.51
CA VAL A 224 14.59 15.93 3.67
C VAL A 224 13.64 17.03 4.14
N VAL A 225 12.37 16.70 4.42
CA VAL A 225 11.37 17.65 4.92
C VAL A 225 11.77 18.17 6.32
N GLY A 226 12.21 17.30 7.22
CA GLY A 226 12.67 17.69 8.56
C GLY A 226 13.87 18.64 8.52
N ALA A 227 14.86 18.36 7.68
CA ALA A 227 16.03 19.21 7.49
C ALA A 227 15.65 20.60 6.93
N ALA A 228 14.75 20.66 5.94
CA ALA A 228 14.27 21.91 5.36
C ALA A 228 13.53 22.79 6.39
N LEU A 229 12.66 22.19 7.21
CA LEU A 229 11.94 22.90 8.27
C LEU A 229 12.88 23.42 9.36
N ALA A 230 13.86 22.62 9.80
CA ALA A 230 14.86 23.04 10.77
C ALA A 230 15.72 24.22 10.24
N GLY A 231 16.13 24.15 8.97
CA GLY A 231 16.85 25.24 8.30
C GLY A 231 16.05 26.53 8.22
N LEU A 232 14.76 26.46 7.86
CA LEU A 232 13.87 27.61 7.81
C LEU A 232 13.70 28.26 9.19
N VAL A 233 13.50 27.46 10.25
CA VAL A 233 13.40 27.97 11.63
C VAL A 233 14.68 28.68 12.06
N LEU A 234 15.86 28.14 11.76
CA LEU A 234 17.14 28.80 12.04
C LEU A 234 17.29 30.14 11.30
N ILE A 235 16.90 30.20 10.01
CA ILE A 235 16.94 31.43 9.23
C ILE A 235 16.01 32.50 9.84
N VAL A 236 14.78 32.13 10.23
CA VAL A 236 13.82 33.04 10.87
C VAL A 236 14.34 33.54 12.22
N LEU A 237 14.94 32.66 13.04
CA LEU A 237 15.53 33.05 14.33
C LEU A 237 16.72 34.00 14.15
N LEU A 238 17.60 33.76 13.19
CA LEU A 238 18.72 34.66 12.86
C LEU A 238 18.22 36.03 12.39
N ALA A 239 17.22 36.06 11.50
CA ALA A 239 16.60 37.30 11.02
C ALA A 239 15.94 38.09 12.17
N TYR A 240 15.22 37.41 13.07
CA TYR A 240 14.62 38.00 14.26
C TYR A 240 15.68 38.59 15.21
N LEU A 241 16.76 37.85 15.49
CA LEU A 241 17.84 38.32 16.37
C LEU A 241 18.56 39.55 15.79
N ILE A 242 18.80 39.57 14.47
CA ILE A 242 19.39 40.73 13.77
C ILE A 242 18.43 41.93 13.81
N GLY A 243 17.15 41.72 13.52
CA GLY A 243 16.11 42.75 13.57
C GLY A 243 15.96 43.37 14.96
N ARG A 244 15.85 42.52 15.99
CA ARG A 244 15.80 42.94 17.40
C ARG A 244 17.06 43.72 17.81
N LYS A 245 18.26 43.24 17.44
CA LYS A 245 19.52 43.93 17.74
C LYS A 245 19.59 45.33 17.11
N ARG A 246 19.00 45.54 15.92
CA ARG A 246 18.87 46.86 15.30
C ARG A 246 17.80 47.74 15.96
N SER A 247 16.65 47.16 16.33
CA SER A 247 15.54 47.89 16.93
C SER A 247 15.89 48.54 18.29
N HIS A 248 16.68 47.86 19.13
CA HIS A 248 17.12 48.40 20.43
C HIS A 248 18.06 49.62 20.34
N ALA A 249 18.58 49.98 19.16
CA ALA A 249 19.43 51.16 18.95
C ALA A 249 18.65 52.43 18.57
N GLY A 250 17.31 52.37 18.45
CA GLY A 250 16.49 53.41 17.83
C GLY A 250 15.90 54.49 18.73
N TYR A 251 16.06 54.42 20.06
CA TYR A 251 15.43 55.37 20.99
C TYR A 251 16.44 56.37 21.59
N GLN A 252 16.92 57.29 20.75
CA GLN A 252 17.45 58.59 21.19
C GLN A 252 16.30 59.59 21.18
N THR A 253 16.06 60.23 22.32
CA THR A 253 15.00 61.22 22.52
C THR A 253 15.33 62.56 21.87
N ILE A 254 14.32 63.17 21.23
CA ILE A 254 14.21 64.60 20.93
C ILE A 254 12.89 65.07 21.54
#